data_AF-A0A952DWP6-F1
#
_entry.id   AF-A0A952DWP6-F1
#
_cell.length_a   1.000
_cell.length_b   1.000
_cell.length_c   1.000
_cell.angle_alpha   90.00
_cell.angle_beta   90.00
_cell.angle_gamma   90.00
#
_symmetry.space_group_name_H-M   'P 1'
#
loop_
_entity.id
_entity.type
_entity.pdbx_description
1 polymer ?
#
loop_
_entity_poly.entity_id
_entity_poly.type
_entity_poly.pdbx_seq_one_letter_code
_entity_poly.pdbx_strand_id
1 'polypeptide(L)'
;MKLSISNALIFLSTLITILSYFNNDLLSFGLNHFFLESGNYKVVILQFILYSFLHGGIFHLLFNSLFLYIFGNQVEYIIGKRYYLIFFIFITIFNGISLIFLTKIGTNTIGISGFGLAILSFLTIYLYEKKDAEYKGGITGIVLNILVGFSAKISLIGHLFGAIGGGIFYFIYKFLKSKSHL
;
A
#
# COMPACT_ATOMS: atom_id res chain seq x y z
N MET A 1 15.58 19.84 -7.44
CA MET A 1 14.30 19.15 -7.16
C MET A 1 14.58 18.01 -6.16
N LYS A 2 14.07 18.04 -4.93
CA LYS A 2 14.33 16.96 -3.95
C LYS A 2 13.43 15.76 -4.28
N LEU A 3 14.01 14.60 -4.57
CA LEU A 3 13.29 13.35 -4.88
C LEU A 3 12.25 13.00 -3.79
N SER A 4 10.98 12.85 -4.16
CA SER A 4 9.92 12.39 -3.25
C SER A 4 10.06 10.89 -2.96
N ILE A 5 9.65 10.47 -1.77
CA ILE A 5 9.54 9.04 -1.42
C ILE A 5 8.47 8.37 -2.27
N SER A 6 7.30 8.98 -2.47
CA SER A 6 6.26 8.45 -3.38
C SER A 6 6.80 8.18 -4.79
N ASN A 7 7.55 9.12 -5.37
CA ASN A 7 8.17 8.94 -6.68
C ASN A 7 9.25 7.83 -6.68
N ALA A 8 9.98 7.65 -5.58
CA ALA A 8 10.91 6.54 -5.43
C ALA A 8 10.18 5.18 -5.37
N LEU A 9 9.03 5.10 -4.69
CA LEU A 9 8.20 3.90 -4.66
C LEU A 9 7.64 3.54 -6.04
N ILE A 10 7.23 4.55 -6.81
CA ILE A 10 6.79 4.38 -8.21
C ILE A 10 7.95 3.82 -9.04
N PHE A 11 9.14 4.42 -8.96
CA PHE A 11 10.31 3.96 -9.68
C PHE A 11 10.67 2.51 -9.34
N LEU A 12 10.71 2.17 -8.05
CA LEU A 12 10.98 0.80 -7.58
C LEU A 12 9.92 -0.18 -8.06
N SER A 13 8.63 0.18 -8.00
CA SER A 13 7.54 -0.65 -8.51
C SER A 13 7.70 -0.93 -10.01
N THR A 14 8.03 0.10 -10.78
CA THR A 14 8.27 -0.02 -12.21
C THR A 14 9.49 -0.90 -12.50
N LEU A 15 10.62 -0.67 -11.82
CA LEU A 15 11.84 -1.45 -12.02
C LEU A 15 11.62 -2.94 -11.69
N ILE A 16 11.05 -3.24 -10.52
CA ILE A 16 10.82 -4.62 -10.07
C ILE A 16 9.80 -5.33 -10.98
N THR A 17 8.75 -4.64 -11.41
CA THR A 17 7.77 -5.19 -12.35
C THR A 17 8.38 -5.43 -13.74
N ILE A 18 9.27 -4.55 -14.23
CA ILE A 18 10.00 -4.79 -15.49
C ILE A 18 10.89 -6.02 -15.36
N LEU A 19 11.65 -6.14 -14.27
CA LEU A 19 12.50 -7.31 -14.02
C LEU A 19 11.68 -8.60 -13.95
N SER A 20 10.44 -8.57 -13.44
CA SER A 20 9.59 -9.76 -13.39
C SER A 20 9.13 -10.24 -14.77
N TYR A 21 9.15 -9.40 -15.82
CA TYR A 21 8.91 -9.86 -17.19
C TYR A 21 10.10 -10.63 -17.79
N PHE A 22 11.32 -10.36 -17.31
CA PHE A 22 12.53 -11.09 -17.72
C PHE A 22 12.79 -12.33 -16.85
N ASN A 23 12.27 -12.34 -15.63
CA ASN A 23 12.36 -13.47 -14.71
C ASN A 23 11.00 -13.69 -14.02
N ASN A 24 10.19 -14.59 -14.57
CA ASN A 24 8.85 -14.89 -14.09
C ASN A 24 8.84 -15.44 -12.65
N ASP A 25 9.94 -16.02 -12.17
CA ASP A 25 10.03 -16.52 -10.80
C ASP A 25 9.90 -15.38 -9.77
N LEU A 26 10.17 -14.12 -10.16
CA LEU A 26 9.96 -12.97 -9.30
C LEU A 26 8.49 -12.81 -8.87
N LEU A 27 7.53 -13.21 -9.70
CA LEU A 27 6.12 -13.15 -9.34
C LEU A 27 5.77 -14.12 -8.20
N SER A 28 6.55 -15.18 -7.99
CA SER A 28 6.35 -16.11 -6.88
C SER A 28 6.64 -15.48 -5.51
N PHE A 29 7.35 -14.35 -5.47
CA PHE A 29 7.63 -13.58 -4.25
C PHE A 29 6.50 -12.62 -3.86
N GLY A 30 5.33 -12.71 -4.48
CA GLY A 30 4.12 -12.14 -3.89
C GLY A 30 3.80 -12.77 -2.53
N LEU A 31 2.92 -12.16 -1.75
CA LEU A 31 2.51 -12.74 -0.47
C LEU A 31 1.61 -13.95 -0.70
N ASN A 32 2.12 -15.12 -0.32
CA ASN A 32 1.46 -16.42 -0.39
C ASN A 32 1.93 -17.32 0.76
N HIS A 33 1.20 -18.42 0.99
CA HIS A 33 1.42 -19.31 2.12
C HIS A 33 2.55 -20.34 1.89
N PHE A 34 2.96 -20.55 0.63
CA PHE A 34 3.84 -21.66 0.23
C PHE A 34 5.17 -21.65 1.00
N PHE A 35 5.85 -20.51 1.05
CA PHE A 35 7.16 -20.40 1.71
C PHE A 35 7.07 -20.41 3.23
N LEU A 36 5.93 -20.00 3.79
CA LEU A 36 5.67 -20.11 5.22
C LEU A 36 5.47 -21.58 5.61
N GLU A 37 4.64 -22.31 4.87
CA GLU A 37 4.39 -23.74 5.07
C GLU A 37 5.65 -24.59 4.82
N SER A 38 6.50 -24.20 3.87
CA SER A 38 7.76 -24.87 3.59
C SER A 38 8.87 -24.58 4.62
N GLY A 39 8.61 -23.74 5.63
CA GLY A 39 9.60 -23.32 6.63
C GLY A 39 10.72 -22.42 6.08
N ASN A 40 10.56 -21.83 4.88
CA ASN A 40 11.58 -20.97 4.27
C ASN A 40 11.40 -19.51 4.69
N TYR A 41 11.69 -19.24 5.98
CA TYR A 41 11.48 -17.92 6.58
C TYR A 41 12.31 -16.79 5.93
N LYS A 42 13.46 -17.11 5.31
CA LYS A 42 14.25 -16.13 4.55
C LYS A 42 13.45 -15.58 3.37
N VAL A 43 12.76 -16.46 2.65
CA VAL A 43 11.90 -16.05 1.52
C VAL A 43 10.65 -15.32 2.02
N VAL A 44 10.08 -15.73 3.16
CA VAL A 44 8.95 -15.00 3.76
C VAL A 44 9.31 -13.54 4.04
N ILE A 45 10.50 -13.27 4.58
CA ILE A 45 10.97 -11.89 4.80
C ILE A 45 11.09 -11.14 3.46
N LEU A 46 11.58 -11.79 2.40
CA LEU A 46 11.64 -11.20 1.07
C LEU A 46 10.24 -10.91 0.51
N GLN A 47 9.25 -11.79 0.74
CA GLN A 47 7.87 -11.55 0.31
C GLN A 47 7.33 -10.26 0.91
N PHE A 48 7.53 -10.01 2.20
CA PHE A 48 7.10 -8.77 2.87
C PHE A 48 7.76 -7.51 2.31
N ILE A 49 8.93 -7.61 1.68
CA ILE A 49 9.61 -6.49 1.03
C ILE A 49 9.11 -6.32 -0.41
N LEU A 50 8.98 -7.42 -1.16
CA LEU A 50 8.80 -7.39 -2.61
C LEU A 50 7.33 -7.29 -3.05
N TYR A 51 6.38 -7.83 -2.28
CA TYR A 51 5.01 -7.96 -2.75
C TYR A 51 4.36 -6.63 -3.15
N SER A 52 4.67 -5.55 -2.43
CA SER A 52 4.17 -4.20 -2.73
C SER A 52 4.68 -3.68 -4.08
N PHE A 53 5.82 -4.15 -4.58
CA PHE A 53 6.44 -3.63 -5.81
C PHE A 53 6.12 -4.48 -7.06
N LEU A 54 5.71 -5.73 -6.88
CA LEU A 54 5.31 -6.63 -7.97
C LEU A 54 3.91 -6.28 -8.47
N HIS A 55 3.69 -6.34 -9.79
CA HIS A 55 2.37 -6.07 -10.39
C HIS A 55 2.05 -7.09 -11.48
N GLY A 56 0.83 -7.62 -11.47
CA GLY A 56 0.35 -8.64 -12.41
C GLY A 56 -0.01 -8.12 -13.81
N GLY A 57 0.45 -6.93 -14.20
CA GLY A 57 0.17 -6.35 -15.52
C GLY A 57 0.44 -4.85 -15.61
N ILE A 58 0.63 -4.37 -16.84
CA ILE A 58 0.98 -2.96 -17.12
C ILE A 58 -0.08 -1.97 -16.62
N PHE A 59 -1.36 -2.26 -16.80
CA PHE A 59 -2.44 -1.40 -16.33
C PHE A 59 -2.49 -1.35 -14.81
N HIS A 60 -2.27 -2.48 -14.13
CA HIS A 60 -2.23 -2.52 -12.67
C HIS A 60 -1.09 -1.64 -12.12
N LEU A 61 0.10 -1.74 -12.71
CA LEU A 61 1.23 -0.86 -12.37
C LEU A 61 0.92 0.61 -12.67
N LEU A 62 0.34 0.91 -13.83
CA LEU A 62 0.05 2.29 -14.26
C LEU A 62 -0.94 2.97 -13.32
N PHE A 63 -2.06 2.32 -13.00
CA PHE A 63 -3.08 2.90 -12.11
C PHE A 63 -2.55 3.13 -10.70
N ASN A 64 -1.81 2.17 -10.13
CA ASN A 64 -1.17 2.35 -8.83
C ASN A 64 -0.13 3.48 -8.85
N SER A 65 0.67 3.56 -9.92
CA SER A 65 1.70 4.59 -10.06
C SER A 65 1.09 5.98 -10.18
N LEU A 66 0.03 6.14 -10.98
CA LEU A 66 -0.72 7.38 -11.09
C LEU A 66 -1.36 7.77 -9.74
N PHE A 67 -1.92 6.80 -9.03
CA PHE A 67 -2.51 7.03 -7.71
C PHE A 67 -1.46 7.55 -6.70
N LEU A 68 -0.30 6.90 -6.63
CA LEU A 68 0.81 7.34 -5.77
C LEU A 68 1.36 8.70 -6.20
N TYR A 69 1.41 8.97 -7.50
CA TYR A 69 1.90 10.24 -8.02
C TYR A 69 0.99 11.41 -7.60
N ILE A 70 -0.32 11.21 -7.63
CA ILE A 70 -1.28 12.24 -7.23
C ILE A 70 -1.39 12.32 -5.71
N PHE A 71 -1.91 11.26 -5.07
CA PHE A 71 -2.28 11.29 -3.66
C PHE A 71 -1.10 11.00 -2.73
N GLY A 72 -0.16 10.16 -3.16
CA GLY A 72 1.02 9.85 -2.35
C GLY A 72 1.91 11.08 -2.17
N ASN A 73 2.17 11.84 -3.24
CA ASN A 73 2.90 13.12 -3.13
C ASN A 73 2.17 14.14 -2.26
N GLN A 74 0.83 14.22 -2.34
CA GLN A 74 0.02 15.10 -1.51
C GLN A 74 0.13 14.72 -0.02
N VAL A 75 0.01 13.45 0.33
CA VAL A 75 0.18 12.99 1.72
C VAL A 75 1.62 13.19 2.19
N GLU A 76 2.63 12.89 1.37
CA GLU A 76 4.04 13.15 1.69
C GLU A 76 4.29 14.63 1.98
N TYR A 77 3.65 15.54 1.25
CA TYR A 77 3.72 16.97 1.51
C TYR A 77 3.09 17.35 2.87
N ILE A 78 1.95 16.76 3.23
CA ILE A 78 1.25 17.02 4.49
C ILE A 78 2.07 16.54 5.71
N ILE A 79 2.59 15.30 5.64
CA ILE A 79 3.24 14.66 6.80
C ILE A 79 4.76 14.76 6.80
N GLY A 80 5.37 15.09 5.67
CA GLY A 80 6.82 15.11 5.48
C GLY A 80 7.42 13.72 5.22
N LYS A 81 8.59 13.70 4.59
CA LYS A 81 9.27 12.48 4.12
C LYS A 81 9.47 11.41 5.18
N ARG A 82 9.88 11.81 6.38
CA ARG A 82 10.15 10.88 7.50
C ARG A 82 8.89 10.09 7.86
N TYR A 83 7.78 10.78 8.07
CA TYR A 83 6.52 10.13 8.45
C TYR A 83 5.91 9.37 7.28
N TYR A 84 6.09 9.83 6.03
CA TYR A 84 5.65 9.07 4.85
C TYR A 84 6.41 7.76 4.66
N LEU A 85 7.72 7.74 4.92
CA LEU A 85 8.48 6.49 4.89
C LEU A 85 8.04 5.52 6.00
N ILE A 86 7.85 6.02 7.23
CA ILE A 86 7.33 5.22 8.34
C ILE A 86 5.92 4.70 8.00
N PHE A 87 5.08 5.52 7.36
CA PHE A 87 3.75 5.15 6.92
C PHE A 87 3.79 3.98 5.93
N PHE A 88 4.62 4.09 4.90
CA PHE A 88 4.80 3.02 3.91
C PHE A 88 5.25 1.71 4.56
N ILE A 89 6.26 1.76 5.45
CA ILE A 89 6.76 0.56 6.16
C ILE A 89 5.67 -0.04 7.04
N PHE A 90 4.97 0.80 7.83
CA PHE A 90 3.88 0.37 8.69
C PHE A 90 2.79 -0.36 7.90
N ILE A 91 2.34 0.21 6.78
CA ILE A 91 1.28 -0.38 5.97
C ILE A 91 1.75 -1.65 5.25
N THR A 92 2.98 -1.67 4.76
CA THR A 92 3.55 -2.86 4.11
C THR A 92 3.56 -4.05 5.09
N ILE A 93 3.92 -3.82 6.36
CA ILE A 93 3.91 -4.87 7.38
C ILE A 93 2.47 -5.19 7.81
N PHE A 94 1.67 -4.19 8.17
CA PHE A 94 0.31 -4.38 8.66
C PHE A 94 -0.57 -5.12 7.64
N ASN A 95 -0.52 -4.69 6.39
CA ASN A 95 -1.26 -5.31 5.31
C ASN A 95 -0.65 -6.66 4.91
N GLY A 96 0.68 -6.81 4.98
CA GLY A 96 1.30 -8.10 4.70
C GLY A 96 0.89 -9.18 5.71
N ILE A 97 0.78 -8.82 6.99
CA ILE A 97 0.28 -9.70 8.05
C ILE A 97 -1.17 -10.09 7.77
N SER A 98 -2.05 -9.13 7.47
CA SER A 98 -3.46 -9.45 7.17
C SER A 98 -3.58 -10.37 5.96
N LEU A 99 -2.78 -10.16 4.92
CA LEU A 99 -2.77 -10.98 3.72
C LEU A 99 -2.34 -12.43 4.02
N ILE A 100 -1.32 -12.63 4.85
CA ILE A 100 -0.88 -13.99 5.23
C ILE A 100 -1.95 -14.72 6.05
N PHE A 101 -2.64 -14.05 6.97
CA PHE A 101 -3.55 -14.76 7.87
C PHE A 101 -5.00 -14.87 7.36
N LEU A 102 -5.42 -13.97 6.47
CA LEU A 102 -6.84 -13.83 6.11
C LEU A 102 -7.13 -14.10 4.64
N THR A 103 -6.09 -14.31 3.82
CA THR A 103 -6.28 -14.68 2.41
C THR A 103 -6.36 -16.19 2.26
N LYS A 104 -7.14 -16.68 1.29
CA LYS A 104 -7.25 -18.12 0.99
C LYS A 104 -5.89 -18.72 0.61
N ILE A 105 -5.60 -19.92 1.12
CA ILE A 105 -4.42 -20.72 0.74
C ILE A 105 -4.37 -20.89 -0.79
N GLY A 106 -3.16 -20.82 -1.36
CA GLY A 106 -2.93 -20.85 -2.80
C GLY A 106 -3.09 -19.50 -3.50
N THR A 107 -3.51 -18.45 -2.79
CA THR A 107 -3.53 -17.09 -3.33
C THR A 107 -2.14 -16.46 -3.26
N ASN A 108 -1.74 -15.81 -4.36
CA ASN A 108 -0.53 -15.01 -4.43
C ASN A 108 -0.91 -13.54 -4.63
N THR A 109 -0.68 -12.70 -3.61
CA THR A 109 -1.07 -11.29 -3.63
C THR A 109 0.14 -10.40 -3.94
N ILE A 110 -0.02 -9.51 -4.92
CA ILE A 110 0.99 -8.54 -5.35
C ILE A 110 0.34 -7.17 -5.60
N GLY A 111 1.12 -6.11 -5.42
CA GLY A 111 0.76 -4.75 -5.76
C GLY A 111 0.73 -3.81 -4.55
N ILE A 112 1.02 -2.54 -4.81
CA ILE A 112 1.07 -1.48 -3.79
C ILE A 112 -0.32 -0.93 -3.43
N SER A 113 -1.39 -1.44 -4.04
CA SER A 113 -2.74 -0.86 -3.93
C SER A 113 -3.26 -0.79 -2.49
N GLY A 114 -2.87 -1.72 -1.62
CA GLY A 114 -3.18 -1.64 -0.19
C GLY A 114 -2.59 -0.39 0.48
N PHE A 115 -1.38 0.03 0.09
CA PHE A 115 -0.82 1.32 0.50
C PHE A 115 -1.52 2.49 -0.17
N GLY A 116 -1.97 2.34 -1.42
CA GLY A 116 -2.86 3.30 -2.08
C GLY A 116 -4.13 3.58 -1.27
N LEU A 117 -4.82 2.53 -0.78
CA LEU A 117 -5.98 2.73 0.09
C LEU A 117 -5.64 3.28 1.46
N ALA A 118 -4.46 2.96 1.99
CA ALA A 118 -4.01 3.60 3.22
C ALA A 118 -3.84 5.12 3.02
N ILE A 119 -3.20 5.55 1.93
CA ILE A 119 -3.05 6.96 1.54
C ILE A 119 -4.43 7.62 1.44
N LEU A 120 -5.38 6.99 0.74
CA LEU A 120 -6.72 7.54 0.56
C LEU A 120 -7.45 7.70 1.89
N SER A 121 -7.40 6.68 2.75
CA SER A 121 -8.03 6.72 4.08
C SER A 121 -7.40 7.79 4.96
N PHE A 122 -6.07 7.88 4.99
CA PHE A 122 -5.35 8.92 5.72
C PHE A 122 -5.80 10.31 5.26
N LEU A 123 -5.78 10.55 3.95
CA LEU A 123 -6.12 11.84 3.36
C LEU A 123 -7.60 12.20 3.61
N THR A 124 -8.49 11.22 3.50
CA THR A 124 -9.92 11.40 3.76
C THR A 124 -10.18 11.88 5.18
N ILE A 125 -9.57 11.25 6.19
CA ILE A 125 -9.73 11.64 7.59
C ILE A 125 -9.10 13.02 7.84
N TYR A 126 -7.92 13.27 7.27
CA TYR A 126 -7.27 14.58 7.35
C TYR A 126 -8.16 15.71 6.82
N LEU A 127 -8.74 15.53 5.63
CA LEU A 127 -9.63 16.51 5.00
C LEU A 127 -10.93 16.69 5.77
N TYR A 128 -11.49 15.59 6.32
CA TYR A 128 -12.66 15.66 7.19
C TYR A 128 -12.42 16.52 8.43
N GLU A 129 -11.28 16.33 9.13
CA GLU A 129 -10.94 17.16 10.29
C GLU A 129 -10.69 18.63 9.91
N LYS A 130 -10.24 18.89 8.68
CA LYS A 130 -10.10 20.25 8.13
C LYS A 130 -11.40 20.86 7.62
N LYS A 131 -12.51 20.13 7.69
CA LYS A 131 -13.82 20.52 7.13
C LYS A 131 -13.77 20.81 5.62
N ASP A 132 -12.84 20.18 4.92
CA ASP A 132 -12.69 20.29 3.47
C ASP A 132 -13.63 19.30 2.77
N ALA A 133 -14.55 19.80 1.93
CA ALA A 133 -15.58 18.98 1.28
C ALA A 133 -15.01 17.85 0.40
N GLU A 134 -13.74 17.93 -0.02
CA GLU A 134 -13.06 16.87 -0.77
C GLU A 134 -13.04 15.51 -0.04
N TYR A 135 -13.20 15.47 1.29
CA TYR A 135 -13.30 14.20 2.04
C TYR A 135 -14.43 13.29 1.51
N LYS A 136 -15.52 13.86 0.97
CA LYS A 136 -16.63 13.09 0.40
C LYS A 136 -16.20 12.28 -0.84
N GLY A 137 -15.32 12.86 -1.65
CA GLY A 137 -14.68 12.17 -2.78
C GLY A 137 -13.78 11.04 -2.29
N GLY A 138 -13.03 11.27 -1.20
CA GLY A 138 -12.24 10.25 -0.52
C GLY A 138 -13.06 9.05 -0.04
N ILE A 139 -14.18 9.30 0.66
CA ILE A 139 -15.13 8.25 1.08
C ILE A 139 -15.63 7.45 -0.12
N THR A 140 -16.06 8.16 -1.18
CA THR A 140 -16.55 7.52 -2.41
C THR A 140 -15.47 6.62 -3.03
N GLY A 141 -14.23 7.12 -3.13
CA GLY A 141 -13.11 6.37 -3.67
C GLY A 141 -12.76 5.12 -2.86
N ILE A 142 -12.83 5.19 -1.52
CA ILE A 142 -12.61 4.04 -0.63
C ILE A 142 -13.69 2.98 -0.87
N VAL A 143 -14.97 3.38 -0.87
CA VAL A 143 -16.10 2.47 -1.10
C VAL A 143 -15.96 1.77 -2.45
N LEU A 144 -15.72 2.53 -3.53
CA LEU A 144 -15.55 1.97 -4.87
C LEU A 144 -14.37 0.99 -4.94
N ASN A 145 -13.23 1.32 -4.33
CA ASN A 145 -12.06 0.43 -4.33
C ASN A 145 -12.28 -0.88 -3.54
N ILE A 146 -13.05 -0.82 -2.45
CA ILE A 146 -13.44 -2.03 -1.70
C ILE A 146 -14.41 -2.87 -2.53
N LEU A 147 -15.39 -2.24 -3.18
CA LEU A 147 -16.33 -2.93 -4.08
C LEU A 147 -15.62 -3.63 -5.25
N VAL A 148 -14.60 -2.98 -5.81
CA VAL A 148 -13.75 -3.58 -6.85
C VAL A 148 -12.97 -4.80 -6.32
N GLY A 149 -12.67 -4.86 -5.02
CA GLY A 149 -12.07 -6.02 -4.36
C GLY A 149 -12.92 -7.29 -4.37
N PHE A 150 -14.22 -7.20 -4.69
CA PHE A 150 -15.06 -8.39 -4.91
C PHE A 150 -14.87 -9.02 -6.30
N SER A 151 -14.08 -8.38 -7.18
CA SER A 151 -13.66 -8.99 -8.45
C SER A 151 -12.56 -10.03 -8.23
N ALA A 152 -12.53 -11.09 -9.05
CA ALA A 152 -11.63 -12.23 -8.87
C ALA A 152 -10.12 -11.93 -9.01
N LYS A 153 -9.74 -10.70 -9.39
CA LYS A 153 -8.34 -10.32 -9.66
C LYS A 153 -7.74 -9.35 -8.64
N ILE A 154 -8.53 -8.86 -7.68
CA ILE A 154 -8.13 -7.80 -6.75
C ILE A 154 -8.33 -8.26 -5.32
N SER A 155 -7.36 -8.00 -4.45
CA SER A 155 -7.40 -8.49 -3.06
C SER A 155 -8.32 -7.63 -2.21
N LEU A 156 -9.51 -8.15 -1.87
CA LEU A 156 -10.42 -7.53 -0.90
C LEU A 156 -9.74 -7.30 0.45
N ILE A 157 -9.02 -8.30 0.97
CA ILE A 157 -8.29 -8.22 2.24
C ILE A 157 -7.24 -7.12 2.17
N GLY A 158 -6.44 -7.09 1.09
CA GLY A 158 -5.40 -6.09 0.90
C GLY A 158 -5.94 -4.66 0.84
N HIS A 159 -7.13 -4.46 0.26
CA HIS A 159 -7.76 -3.14 0.17
C HIS A 159 -8.40 -2.72 1.49
N LEU A 160 -9.14 -3.63 2.13
CA LEU A 160 -9.81 -3.37 3.41
C LEU A 160 -8.80 -3.05 4.51
N PHE A 161 -7.78 -3.88 4.67
CA PHE A 161 -6.74 -3.65 5.68
C PHE A 161 -5.81 -2.51 5.30
N GLY A 162 -5.63 -2.21 4.01
CA GLY A 162 -5.03 -0.96 3.56
C GLY A 162 -5.76 0.27 4.12
N ALA A 163 -7.08 0.35 3.91
CA ALA A 163 -7.90 1.45 4.42
C ALA A 163 -7.87 1.55 5.95
N ILE A 164 -8.08 0.43 6.65
CA ILE A 164 -8.03 0.36 8.12
C ILE A 164 -6.66 0.84 8.63
N GLY A 165 -5.57 0.34 8.03
CA GLY A 165 -4.21 0.72 8.38
C GLY A 165 -3.95 2.21 8.16
N GLY A 166 -4.46 2.78 7.07
CA GLY A 166 -4.38 4.22 6.80
C GLY A 166 -5.04 5.07 7.89
N GLY A 167 -6.23 4.66 8.32
CA GLY A 167 -6.95 5.29 9.43
C GLY A 167 -6.18 5.18 10.76
N ILE A 168 -5.67 4.00 11.09
CA ILE A 168 -4.84 3.79 12.29
C ILE A 168 -3.60 4.70 12.25
N PHE A 169 -2.90 4.74 11.12
CA PHE A 169 -1.68 5.54 10.98
C PHE A 169 -1.96 7.04 11.11
N TYR A 170 -3.12 7.52 10.66
CA TYR A 170 -3.53 8.91 10.86
C TYR A 170 -3.50 9.31 12.34
N PHE A 171 -4.10 8.49 13.20
CA PHE A 171 -4.12 8.76 14.64
C PHE A 171 -2.74 8.61 15.29
N ILE A 172 -1.94 7.64 14.85
CA ILE A 172 -0.53 7.51 15.28
C ILE A 172 0.26 8.78 14.92
N TYR A 173 0.16 9.23 13.67
CA TYR A 173 0.83 10.45 13.20
C TYR A 173 0.43 11.67 14.02
N LYS A 174 -0.87 11.86 14.26
CA LYS A 174 -1.41 12.97 15.05
C LYS A 174 -0.83 12.97 16.48
N PHE A 175 -0.77 11.80 17.12
CA PHE A 175 -0.17 11.64 18.44
C PHE A 175 1.34 11.92 18.47
N LEU A 176 2.09 11.44 17.47
CA LEU A 176 3.53 11.70 17.37
C LEU A 176 3.81 13.20 17.18
N LYS A 177 3.01 13.87 16.35
CA LYS A 177 3.16 15.30 16.06
C LYS A 177 2.78 16.19 17.25
N SER A 178 1.79 15.80 18.07
CA SER A 178 1.47 16.56 19.28
C SER A 178 2.60 16.54 20.31
N LYS A 179 3.43 15.48 20.33
CA LYS A 179 4.58 15.37 21.23
C LYS A 179 5.84 16.08 20.72
N SER A 180 5.98 16.31 19.42
CA SER A 180 7.15 17.01 18.87
C SER A 180 7.17 18.53 19.12
N HIS A 181 6.14 19.06 19.78
CA HIS A 181 6.03 20.47 20.18
C HIS A 181 6.22 20.67 21.70
N LEU A 182 6.57 19.62 22.44
CA LEU A 182 7.07 19.65 23.83
C LEU A 182 8.58 19.50 23.81
#